data_AF-A0A2K4ZL69-F1
#
_entry.id   AF-A0A2K4ZL69-F1
#
_cell.length_a   1.000
_cell.length_b   1.000
_cell.length_c   1.000
_cell.angle_alpha   90.00
_cell.angle_beta   90.00
_cell.angle_gamma   90.00
#
_symmetry.space_group_name_H-M   'P 1'
#
loop_
_entity.id
_entity.type
_entity.pdbx_description
1 polymer ?
#
loop_
_entity_poly.entity_id
_entity_poly.type
_entity_poly.pdbx_seq_one_letter_code
_entity_poly.pdbx_strand_id
1 'polypeptide(L)'
;MKLSKEKIMREAARFLKRTAEYQNDRDVDKAENYQIQYILLKEGRTQPETVIAYAYSNYREQEIFFYPFRKEETVSYNWPSNFESDLLEPLGNGYEIVGMTLECHSAVWEMIEESCDKDSKCSKGVQTYLSYCKQNGITKQLLQEKVLHEGKDIMRLYKRERETKKVQER
;
A
#
# COMPACT_ATOMS: atom_id res chain seq x y z
N MET A 1 8.17 -3.61 -22.41
CA MET A 1 9.31 -3.33 -21.50
C MET A 1 8.79 -3.35 -20.07
N LYS A 2 9.32 -4.21 -19.20
CA LYS A 2 8.89 -4.29 -17.78
C LYS A 2 9.33 -3.00 -17.07
N LEU A 3 8.42 -2.28 -16.41
CA LEU A 3 8.79 -1.10 -15.63
C LEU A 3 9.56 -1.53 -14.37
N SER A 4 10.69 -0.87 -14.07
CA SER A 4 11.40 -1.09 -12.81
C SER A 4 10.69 -0.39 -11.66
N LYS A 5 10.83 -0.91 -10.44
CA LYS A 5 10.21 -0.31 -9.24
C LYS A 5 10.73 1.12 -9.04
N GLU A 6 12.01 1.35 -9.28
CA GLU A 6 12.65 2.66 -9.15
C GLU A 6 12.06 3.67 -10.13
N LYS A 7 11.79 3.24 -11.38
CA LYS A 7 11.15 4.11 -12.38
C LYS A 7 9.73 4.47 -11.95
N ILE A 8 8.96 3.52 -11.44
CA ILE A 8 7.59 3.75 -10.98
C ILE A 8 7.57 4.76 -9.83
N MET A 9 8.37 4.52 -8.78
CA MET A 9 8.47 5.44 -7.63
C MET A 9 8.84 6.86 -8.07
N ARG A 10 9.81 6.98 -8.99
CA ARG A 10 10.27 8.28 -9.48
C ARG A 10 9.20 9.01 -10.29
N GLU A 11 8.50 8.33 -11.19
CA GLU A 11 7.43 8.99 -11.95
C GLU A 11 6.24 9.36 -11.05
N ALA A 12 5.87 8.50 -10.09
CA ALA A 12 4.83 8.83 -9.12
C ALA A 12 5.18 10.08 -8.29
N ALA A 13 6.41 10.17 -7.77
CA ALA A 13 6.86 11.34 -7.01
C ALA A 13 6.90 12.62 -7.86
N ARG A 14 7.24 12.52 -9.14
CA ARG A 14 7.21 13.66 -10.08
C ARG A 14 5.80 14.07 -10.45
N PHE A 15 4.88 13.11 -10.56
CA PHE A 15 3.48 13.39 -10.83
C PHE A 15 2.85 14.10 -9.64
N LEU A 16 3.02 13.55 -8.42
CA LEU A 16 2.52 14.15 -7.18
C LEU A 16 2.93 15.62 -7.05
N LYS A 17 4.21 15.93 -7.27
CA LYS A 17 4.71 17.31 -7.21
C LYS A 17 4.10 18.27 -8.23
N ARG A 18 3.40 17.78 -9.25
CA ARG A 18 2.72 18.63 -10.26
C ARG A 18 1.22 18.71 -10.06
N THR A 19 0.64 17.96 -9.13
CA THR A 19 -0.80 18.04 -8.87
C THR A 19 -1.15 19.40 -8.28
N ALA A 20 -2.39 19.84 -8.50
CA ALA A 20 -2.87 21.10 -7.96
C ALA A 20 -2.83 21.09 -6.43
N GLU A 21 -3.17 19.96 -5.80
CA GLU A 21 -3.18 19.76 -4.35
C GLU A 21 -1.79 20.00 -3.75
N TYR A 22 -0.74 19.37 -4.32
CA TYR A 22 0.62 19.59 -3.86
C TYR A 22 1.07 21.03 -4.06
N GLN A 23 0.73 21.64 -5.20
CA GLN A 23 1.15 22.99 -5.55
C GLN A 23 0.47 24.07 -4.71
N ASN A 24 -0.79 23.85 -4.32
CA ASN A 24 -1.53 24.74 -3.42
C ASN A 24 -0.87 24.85 -2.05
N ASP A 25 -0.16 23.79 -1.62
CA ASP A 25 0.53 23.71 -0.33
C ASP A 25 2.05 23.74 -0.46
N ARG A 26 2.60 24.19 -1.59
CA ARG A 26 4.05 24.11 -1.86
C ARG A 26 4.93 24.84 -0.83
N ASP A 27 4.35 25.81 -0.13
CA ASP A 27 5.03 26.65 0.87
C ASP A 27 4.92 26.03 2.29
N VAL A 28 4.12 24.97 2.45
CA VAL A 28 4.10 24.11 3.65
C VAL A 28 5.37 23.27 3.70
N ASP A 29 5.81 22.88 4.92
CA ASP A 29 6.91 21.92 5.05
C ASP A 29 6.62 20.68 4.19
N LYS A 30 7.64 20.23 3.46
CA LYS A 30 7.54 19.06 2.59
C LYS A 30 7.09 17.83 3.37
N ALA A 31 7.54 17.68 4.61
CA ALA A 31 7.14 16.54 5.46
C ALA A 31 5.64 16.56 5.80
N GLU A 32 5.02 17.74 5.80
CA GLU A 32 3.61 17.94 6.16
C GLU A 32 2.69 17.98 4.93
N ASN A 33 3.20 18.36 3.76
CA ASN A 33 2.51 18.27 2.47
C ASN A 33 2.37 16.79 2.02
N TYR A 34 1.66 16.53 0.92
CA TYR A 34 1.42 15.19 0.41
C TYR A 34 2.70 14.38 0.20
N GLN A 35 2.78 13.23 0.87
CA GLN A 35 3.80 12.21 0.71
C GLN A 35 3.18 10.92 0.22
N ILE A 36 3.86 10.23 -0.72
CA ILE A 36 3.43 8.92 -1.20
C ILE A 36 3.49 7.93 -0.03
N GLN A 37 2.35 7.30 0.28
CA GLN A 37 2.24 6.27 1.31
C GLN A 37 2.48 4.89 0.73
N TYR A 38 1.87 4.58 -0.42
CA TYR A 38 2.09 3.31 -1.11
C TYR A 38 1.78 3.40 -2.60
N ILE A 39 2.31 2.44 -3.36
CA ILE A 39 2.08 2.31 -4.80
C ILE A 39 1.74 0.87 -5.15
N LEU A 40 0.68 0.70 -5.92
CA LEU A 40 0.23 -0.58 -6.46
C LEU A 40 0.49 -0.67 -7.97
N LEU A 41 0.82 -1.86 -8.44
CA LEU A 41 0.97 -2.18 -9.85
C LEU A 41 0.30 -3.51 -10.16
N LYS A 42 -0.49 -3.59 -11.24
CA LYS A 42 -1.07 -4.86 -11.67
C LYS A 42 0.02 -5.87 -12.06
N GLU A 43 -0.09 -7.10 -11.56
CA GLU A 43 0.78 -8.22 -11.89
C GLU A 43 0.88 -8.40 -13.42
N GLY A 44 2.07 -8.81 -13.89
CA GLY A 44 2.41 -8.86 -15.31
C GLY A 44 3.23 -7.66 -15.78
N ARG A 45 3.19 -6.52 -15.07
CA ARG A 45 4.08 -5.34 -15.27
C ARG A 45 4.21 -4.86 -16.74
N THR A 46 3.16 -5.06 -17.52
CA THR A 46 3.10 -4.72 -18.95
C THR A 46 2.33 -3.43 -19.21
N GLN A 47 1.52 -2.98 -18.25
CA GLN A 47 0.57 -1.88 -18.41
C GLN A 47 0.83 -0.75 -17.38
N PRO A 48 1.71 0.23 -17.68
CA PRO A 48 1.99 1.39 -16.84
C PRO A 48 0.75 2.11 -16.30
N GLU A 49 -0.30 2.17 -17.11
CA GLU A 49 -1.57 2.84 -16.86
C GLU A 49 -2.38 2.24 -15.69
N THR A 50 -1.98 1.05 -15.22
CA THR A 50 -2.56 0.38 -14.05
C THR A 50 -1.86 0.74 -12.74
N VAL A 51 -0.76 1.49 -12.78
CA VAL A 51 -0.10 1.95 -11.56
C VAL A 51 -1.01 2.93 -10.83
N ILE A 52 -1.20 2.70 -9.54
CA ILE A 52 -1.95 3.57 -8.63
C ILE A 52 -1.01 3.99 -7.52
N ALA A 53 -0.91 5.28 -7.24
CA ALA A 53 -0.13 5.82 -6.14
C ALA A 53 -1.08 6.54 -5.18
N TYR A 54 -0.90 6.27 -3.89
CA TYR A 54 -1.66 6.87 -2.80
C TYR A 54 -0.75 7.81 -2.03
N ALA A 55 -1.23 9.02 -1.74
CA ALA A 55 -0.48 10.04 -1.02
C ALA A 55 -1.34 10.70 0.05
N TYR A 56 -0.72 11.01 1.17
CA TYR A 56 -1.37 11.61 2.33
C TYR A 56 -0.67 12.91 2.72
N SER A 57 -1.45 13.93 3.03
CA SER A 57 -1.00 15.21 3.58
C SER A 57 -1.35 15.26 5.07
N ASN A 58 -0.34 15.42 5.93
CA ASN A 58 -0.56 15.66 7.35
C ASN A 58 -1.15 17.06 7.57
N TYR A 59 -0.75 18.04 6.77
CA TYR A 59 -1.24 19.41 6.86
C TYR A 59 -2.74 19.52 6.58
N ARG A 60 -3.24 18.75 5.61
CA ARG A 60 -4.66 18.72 5.25
C ARG A 60 -5.44 17.56 5.88
N GLU A 61 -4.75 16.66 6.57
CA GLU A 61 -5.28 15.39 7.05
C GLU A 61 -6.06 14.61 5.97
N GLN A 62 -5.51 14.57 4.75
CA GLN A 62 -6.25 14.14 3.56
C GLN A 62 -5.44 13.19 2.69
N GLU A 63 -6.12 12.13 2.22
CA GLU A 63 -5.58 11.21 1.22
C GLU A 63 -6.09 11.54 -0.19
N ILE A 64 -5.17 11.45 -1.16
CA ILE A 64 -5.45 11.42 -2.58
C ILE A 64 -4.84 10.17 -3.21
N PHE A 65 -5.43 9.71 -4.31
CA PHE A 65 -4.79 8.73 -5.17
C PHE A 65 -4.72 9.23 -6.61
N PHE A 66 -3.74 8.73 -7.36
CA PHE A 66 -3.54 9.11 -8.75
C PHE A 66 -2.87 8.01 -9.59
N TYR A 67 -2.97 8.16 -10.91
CA TYR A 67 -2.43 7.22 -11.89
C TYR A 67 -1.28 7.86 -12.67
N PRO A 68 -0.02 7.72 -12.23
CA PRO A 68 1.11 8.54 -12.72
C PRO A 68 1.48 8.34 -14.19
N PHE A 69 0.92 7.35 -14.87
CA PHE A 69 1.17 7.06 -16.29
C PHE A 69 -0.05 7.27 -17.20
N ARG A 70 -1.20 7.71 -16.64
CA ARG A 70 -2.37 8.10 -17.43
C ARG A 70 -2.20 9.56 -17.88
N LYS A 71 -2.78 9.89 -19.04
CA LYS A 71 -2.65 11.23 -19.66
C LYS A 71 -3.68 12.23 -19.16
N GLU A 72 -4.81 11.75 -18.64
CA GLU A 72 -5.91 12.58 -18.14
C GLU A 72 -5.68 12.94 -16.67
N GLU A 73 -6.42 13.94 -16.18
CA GLU A 73 -6.42 14.25 -14.76
C GLU A 73 -6.91 13.04 -13.98
N THR A 74 -6.05 12.53 -13.12
CA THR A 74 -6.24 11.22 -12.47
C THR A 74 -6.20 11.31 -10.96
N VAL A 75 -6.13 12.52 -10.41
CA VAL A 75 -6.18 12.74 -8.97
C VAL A 75 -7.62 12.60 -8.51
N SER A 76 -7.83 11.83 -7.45
CA SER A 76 -9.13 11.65 -6.81
C SER A 76 -8.95 11.58 -5.31
N TYR A 77 -9.94 12.12 -4.60
CA TYR A 77 -9.97 12.05 -3.14
C TYR A 77 -10.45 10.68 -2.69
N ASN A 78 -9.77 10.12 -1.71
CA ASN A 78 -10.12 8.82 -1.17
C ASN A 78 -10.91 8.98 0.14
N TRP A 79 -12.22 9.25 0.04
CA TRP A 79 -13.07 9.43 1.22
C TRP A 79 -14.33 8.54 1.18
N PRO A 80 -14.53 7.63 2.16
CA PRO A 80 -13.59 7.25 3.21
C PRO A 80 -12.53 6.27 2.69
N SER A 81 -11.25 6.62 2.85
CA SER A 81 -10.13 5.70 2.60
C SER A 81 -10.25 4.46 3.48
N ASN A 82 -10.08 3.29 2.89
CA ASN A 82 -10.10 2.02 3.59
C ASN A 82 -9.11 1.04 2.97
N PHE A 83 -8.14 0.59 3.76
CA PHE A 83 -7.17 -0.40 3.32
C PHE A 83 -7.80 -1.72 2.86
N GLU A 84 -9.01 -2.09 3.29
CA GLU A 84 -9.69 -3.28 2.74
C GLU A 84 -9.94 -3.10 1.23
N SER A 85 -10.62 -2.02 0.82
CA SER A 85 -10.96 -1.76 -0.59
C SER A 85 -9.78 -1.24 -1.41
N ASP A 86 -8.91 -0.44 -0.81
CA ASP A 86 -7.88 0.32 -1.54
C ASP A 86 -6.53 -0.43 -1.62
N LEU A 87 -6.32 -1.39 -0.72
CA LEU A 87 -5.10 -2.19 -0.66
C LEU A 87 -5.39 -3.68 -0.77
N LEU A 88 -6.14 -4.27 0.17
CA LEU A 88 -6.26 -5.73 0.28
C LEU A 88 -7.06 -6.34 -0.88
N GLU A 89 -8.17 -5.74 -1.29
CA GLU A 89 -8.93 -6.18 -2.47
C GLU A 89 -8.07 -6.14 -3.76
N PRO A 90 -7.37 -5.03 -4.10
CA PRO A 90 -6.42 -5.00 -5.21
C PRO A 90 -5.37 -6.10 -5.13
N LEU A 91 -4.75 -6.31 -3.96
CA LEU A 91 -3.76 -7.38 -3.78
C LEU A 91 -4.35 -8.77 -4.04
N GLY A 92 -5.57 -9.03 -3.55
CA GLY A 92 -6.32 -10.26 -3.86
C GLY A 92 -6.60 -10.43 -5.35
N ASN A 93 -6.79 -9.31 -6.06
CA ASN A 93 -7.06 -9.23 -7.48
C ASN A 93 -5.78 -9.15 -8.34
N GLY A 94 -4.60 -9.47 -7.81
CA GLY A 94 -3.36 -9.54 -8.61
C GLY A 94 -2.70 -8.18 -8.83
N TYR A 95 -2.81 -7.27 -7.87
CA TYR A 95 -1.86 -6.17 -7.75
C TYR A 95 -0.68 -6.56 -6.85
N GLU A 96 0.46 -5.92 -7.08
CA GLU A 96 1.67 -6.01 -6.26
C GLU A 96 1.97 -4.65 -5.62
N ILE A 97 2.50 -4.67 -4.40
CA ILE A 97 3.08 -3.46 -3.78
C ILE A 97 4.44 -3.17 -4.44
N VAL A 98 4.57 -1.97 -4.99
CA VAL A 98 5.83 -1.45 -5.52
C VAL A 98 6.69 -0.94 -4.39
N GLY A 99 6.09 -0.14 -3.49
CA GLY A 99 6.69 0.39 -2.26
C GLY A 99 5.60 0.90 -1.33
N MET A 100 5.91 0.96 -0.04
CA MET A 100 5.03 1.43 1.02
C MET A 100 5.88 1.97 2.19
N THR A 101 5.41 3.03 2.86
CA THR A 101 6.05 3.64 4.03
C THR A 101 5.92 2.73 5.26
N LEU A 102 6.80 2.89 6.25
CA LEU A 102 6.74 2.08 7.47
C LEU A 102 5.52 2.44 8.32
N GLU A 103 5.14 3.71 8.32
CA GLU A 103 3.95 4.25 8.97
C GLU A 103 2.69 3.62 8.37
N CYS A 104 2.59 3.56 7.03
CA CYS A 104 1.48 2.89 6.35
C CYS A 104 1.47 1.38 6.64
N HIS A 105 2.64 0.74 6.67
CA HIS A 105 2.74 -0.66 7.12
C HIS A 105 2.19 -0.87 8.54
N SER A 106 2.53 0.02 9.48
CA SER A 106 2.01 -0.01 10.86
C SER A 106 0.48 0.07 10.89
N ALA A 107 -0.10 1.04 10.17
CA ALA A 107 -1.55 1.23 10.12
C ALA A 107 -2.28 0.03 9.50
N VAL A 108 -1.72 -0.57 8.44
CA VAL A 108 -2.27 -1.80 7.85
C VAL A 108 -2.17 -2.97 8.83
N TRP A 109 -1.11 -3.05 9.64
CA TRP A 109 -0.97 -4.10 10.66
C TRP A 109 -2.03 -3.99 11.74
N GLU A 110 -2.28 -2.78 12.24
CA GLU A 110 -3.34 -2.50 13.21
C GLU A 110 -4.71 -2.87 12.65
N MET A 111 -5.03 -2.44 11.43
CA MET A 111 -6.30 -2.77 10.76
C MET A 111 -6.49 -4.28 10.56
N ILE A 112 -5.45 -5.01 10.14
CA ILE A 112 -5.52 -6.47 10.00
C ILE A 112 -5.68 -7.15 11.37
N GLU A 113 -5.01 -6.65 12.41
CA GLU A 113 -5.16 -7.18 13.76
C GLU A 113 -6.60 -7.05 14.27
N GLU A 114 -7.23 -5.91 14.04
CA GLU A 114 -8.60 -5.62 14.46
C GLU A 114 -9.66 -6.41 13.68
N SER A 115 -9.42 -6.60 12.38
CA SER A 115 -10.39 -7.22 11.46
C SER A 115 -10.27 -8.73 11.33
N CYS A 116 -9.06 -9.30 11.47
CA CYS A 116 -8.86 -10.75 11.31
C CYS A 116 -8.94 -11.47 12.67
N ASP A 117 -10.04 -12.18 12.90
CA ASP A 117 -10.13 -13.15 13.99
C ASP A 117 -9.19 -14.33 13.74
N LYS A 118 -8.59 -14.88 14.81
CA LYS A 118 -7.60 -15.98 14.79
C LYS A 118 -8.11 -17.24 14.07
N ASP A 119 -9.43 -17.42 14.02
CA ASP A 119 -10.10 -18.58 13.44
C ASP A 119 -10.68 -18.33 12.04
N SER A 120 -10.60 -17.09 11.53
CA SER A 120 -11.14 -16.72 10.23
C SER A 120 -10.14 -16.97 9.08
N LYS A 121 -10.68 -17.33 7.91
CA LYS A 121 -9.88 -17.49 6.69
C LYS A 121 -9.48 -16.09 6.19
N CYS A 122 -8.27 -15.63 6.52
CA CYS A 122 -7.73 -14.38 5.99
C CYS A 122 -7.91 -14.31 4.46
N SER A 123 -8.32 -13.15 3.96
CA SER A 123 -8.55 -12.93 2.53
C SER A 123 -7.27 -13.19 1.71
N LYS A 124 -7.44 -13.46 0.41
CA LYS A 124 -6.30 -13.59 -0.51
C LYS A 124 -5.43 -12.32 -0.50
N GLY A 125 -6.06 -11.15 -0.33
CA GLY A 125 -5.39 -9.86 -0.15
C GLY A 125 -4.45 -9.84 1.04
N VAL A 126 -4.95 -10.23 2.23
CA VAL A 126 -4.15 -10.33 3.46
C VAL A 126 -2.96 -11.27 3.27
N GLN A 127 -3.17 -12.45 2.69
CA GLN A 127 -2.06 -13.40 2.46
C GLN A 127 -1.01 -12.85 1.48
N THR A 128 -1.45 -12.11 0.47
CA THR A 128 -0.57 -11.43 -0.49
C THR A 128 0.26 -10.33 0.20
N TYR A 129 -0.39 -9.52 1.06
CA TYR A 129 0.28 -8.50 1.87
C TYR A 129 1.32 -9.10 2.85
N LEU A 130 0.96 -10.16 3.57
CA LEU A 130 1.88 -10.84 4.49
C LEU A 130 3.06 -11.48 3.75
N SER A 131 2.82 -12.03 2.56
CA SER A 131 3.89 -12.52 1.68
C SER A 131 4.84 -11.40 1.29
N TYR A 132 4.32 -10.22 0.92
CA TYR A 132 5.12 -9.03 0.65
C TYR A 132 5.95 -8.62 1.88
N CYS A 133 5.33 -8.54 3.07
CA CYS A 133 6.03 -8.18 4.30
C CYS A 133 7.21 -9.12 4.55
N LYS A 134 6.99 -10.43 4.45
CA LYS A 134 8.03 -11.45 4.62
C LYS A 134 9.18 -11.31 3.62
N GLN A 135 8.87 -11.07 2.33
CA GLN A 135 9.89 -10.95 1.28
C GLN A 135 10.72 -9.68 1.39
N ASN A 136 10.15 -8.61 1.95
CA ASN A 136 10.80 -7.29 2.06
C ASN A 136 11.31 -7.00 3.48
N GLY A 137 11.27 -7.97 4.39
CA GLY A 137 11.79 -7.81 5.74
C GLY A 137 10.97 -6.88 6.64
N ILE A 138 9.68 -6.70 6.35
CA ILE A 138 8.76 -5.95 7.21
C ILE A 138 8.37 -6.85 8.38
N THR A 139 8.90 -6.54 9.56
CA THR A 139 8.71 -7.32 10.80
C THR A 139 8.15 -6.43 11.90
N LYS A 140 7.54 -7.04 12.93
CA LYS A 140 7.09 -6.30 14.12
C LYS A 140 8.24 -5.47 14.71
N GLN A 141 9.41 -6.08 14.85
CA GLN A 141 10.59 -5.43 15.42
C GLN A 141 10.98 -4.19 14.61
N LEU A 142 11.03 -4.30 13.27
CA LEU A 142 11.33 -3.15 12.40
C LEU A 142 10.34 -2.01 12.63
N LEU A 143 9.03 -2.32 12.65
CA LEU A 143 7.98 -1.32 12.83
C LEU A 143 8.04 -0.68 14.22
N GLN A 144 8.28 -1.48 15.26
CA GLN A 144 8.43 -0.98 16.62
C GLN A 144 9.65 -0.06 16.77
N GLU A 145 10.79 -0.41 16.18
CA GLU A 145 12.02 0.38 16.26
C GLU A 145 11.96 1.68 15.45
N LYS A 146 11.26 1.69 14.32
CA LYS A 146 11.30 2.81 13.36
C LYS A 146 10.10 3.75 13.45
N VAL A 147 8.92 3.22 13.74
CA VAL A 147 7.67 3.98 13.74
C VAL A 147 6.85 3.74 15.01
N LEU A 148 7.48 3.18 16.06
CA LEU A 148 6.88 3.00 17.39
C LEU A 148 5.60 2.16 17.37
N HIS A 149 5.48 1.21 16.45
CA HIS A 149 4.32 0.32 16.37
C HIS A 149 4.16 -0.52 17.65
N GLU A 150 2.98 -0.46 18.27
CA GLU A 150 2.66 -1.17 19.52
C GLU A 150 1.78 -2.42 19.30
N GLY A 151 1.27 -2.61 18.08
CA GLY A 151 0.37 -3.71 17.72
C GLY A 151 1.01 -5.11 17.80
N LYS A 152 0.21 -6.15 17.58
CA LYS A 152 0.65 -7.55 17.61
C LYS A 152 1.39 -7.92 16.33
N ASP A 153 2.19 -8.99 16.43
CA ASP A 153 2.82 -9.57 15.25
C ASP A 153 1.76 -10.32 14.41
N ILE A 154 1.32 -9.70 13.32
CA ILE A 154 0.34 -10.28 12.40
C ILE A 154 0.95 -11.39 11.51
N MET A 155 2.28 -11.57 11.49
CA MET A 155 2.91 -12.61 10.68
C MET A 155 2.53 -14.02 11.14
N ARG A 156 1.98 -14.17 12.35
CA ARG A 156 1.32 -15.42 12.80
C ARG A 156 0.14 -15.86 11.93
N LEU A 157 -0.47 -14.93 11.18
CA LEU A 157 -1.59 -15.20 10.26
C LEU A 157 -1.11 -15.68 8.88
N TYR A 158 0.19 -15.61 8.60
CA TYR A 158 0.74 -15.98 7.31
C TYR A 158 0.73 -17.49 7.10
N LYS A 159 0.02 -17.94 6.08
CA LYS A 159 -0.06 -19.35 5.67
C LYS A 159 0.81 -19.56 4.43
N ARG A 160 1.64 -20.60 4.43
CA ARG A 160 2.45 -20.91 3.24
C ARG A 160 1.55 -21.46 2.14
N GLU A 161 1.88 -21.23 0.87
CA GLU A 161 1.12 -21.75 -0.28
C GLU A 161 0.93 -23.28 -0.28
N ARG A 162 1.77 -24.03 0.45
CA ARG A 162 1.61 -25.49 0.62
C ARG A 162 0.46 -25.87 1.56
N GLU A 163 0.05 -24.97 2.45
CA GLU A 163 -1.01 -25.18 3.43
C GLU A 163 -2.38 -24.79 2.87
N THR A 164 -2.43 -23.83 1.93
CA THR A 164 -3.68 -23.41 1.27
C THR A 164 -4.23 -24.48 0.31
N LYS A 165 -3.38 -25.24 -0.38
CA LYS A 165 -3.81 -26.37 -1.23
C LYS A 165 -4.46 -27.51 -0.44
N LYS A 166 -3.92 -27.84 0.75
CA LYS A 166 -4.46 -28.89 1.62
C LYS A 166 -5.85 -28.59 2.21
N VAL A 167 -6.24 -27.31 2.26
CA VAL A 167 -7.55 -26.88 2.79
C VAL A 167 -8.61 -26.82 1.68
N GLN A 168 -8.22 -26.74 0.41
CA GLN A 168 -9.14 -26.80 -0.74
C GLN A 168 -9.44 -28.24 -1.19
N GLU A 169 -8.65 -29.22 -0.73
CA GLU A 169 -8.79 -30.64 -1.06
C GLU A 169 -9.45 -31.46 0.07
N ARG A 170 -10.09 -30.81 1.05
CA ARG A 170 -10.89 -31.43 2.13
C ARG A 170 -12.28 -30.83 2.15
#